data_AF-A0A9B0F8I3-F1
#
_entry.id   AF-A0A9B0F8I3-F1
#
_cell.length_a   1.000
_cell.length_b   1.000
_cell.length_c   1.000
_cell.angle_alpha   90.00
_cell.angle_beta   90.00
_cell.angle_gamma   90.00
#
_symmetry.space_group_name_H-M   'P 1'
#
loop_
_entity.id
_entity.type
_entity.pdbx_description
1 polymer ?
#
loop_
_entity_poly.entity_id
_entity_poly.type
_entity_poly.pdbx_seq_one_letter_code
_entity_poly.pdbx_strand_id
1 'polypeptide(L)'
;MVSGWCPCVPIGRRESPAQQQSASSSRSFGTDGAPFTVSAATDRAEMVQMFYYENRGKCCKKLLRYNGYPNKVLLFPEEGWARSASSSYWTLTPFWWSRSRCKVVEVAGTRRYSTQAKMVDTGTGTLYIIGSFKRMTTDPDFKLYLTSNVSSSDFNMGYSMTGTLERGCKKTNTFQMTHFAVIRRRDYEKAYEDSNPT
;
A
#
# COMPACT_ATOMS: atom_id res chain seq x y z
N MET A 1 57.66 -30.52 20.87
CA MET A 1 58.33 -29.65 21.86
C MET A 1 57.67 -28.27 21.76
N VAL A 2 56.62 -28.04 22.55
CA VAL A 2 56.53 -27.19 23.77
C VAL A 2 56.76 -25.68 23.56
N SER A 3 55.96 -24.90 24.30
CA SER A 3 55.88 -23.43 24.47
C SER A 3 55.24 -22.66 23.30
N GLY A 4 54.03 -22.09 23.38
CA GLY A 4 53.23 -21.65 24.53
C GLY A 4 53.55 -20.19 24.86
N TRP A 5 52.56 -19.30 24.72
CA TRP A 5 52.26 -18.19 25.64
C TRP A 5 51.07 -17.35 25.15
N CYS A 6 49.98 -17.45 25.90
CA CYS A 6 48.84 -16.53 25.92
C CYS A 6 49.15 -15.36 26.86
N PRO A 7 48.76 -14.11 26.55
CA PRO A 7 48.71 -13.06 27.56
C PRO A 7 47.38 -13.09 28.31
N CYS A 8 47.53 -12.98 29.62
CA CYS A 8 46.52 -13.20 30.64
C CYS A 8 45.53 -12.04 30.81
N VAL A 9 44.34 -12.44 31.26
CA VAL A 9 43.28 -11.66 31.89
C VAL A 9 43.75 -11.06 33.23
N PRO A 10 43.38 -9.82 33.59
CA PRO A 10 43.25 -9.43 34.98
C PRO A 10 41.84 -9.74 35.48
N ILE A 11 41.76 -10.75 36.36
CA ILE A 11 40.65 -10.98 37.27
C ILE A 11 40.75 -9.97 38.42
N GLY A 12 39.66 -9.26 38.65
CA GLY A 12 39.41 -8.41 39.82
C GLY A 12 38.19 -7.55 39.49
N ARG A 13 37.12 -7.47 40.27
CA ARG A 13 36.85 -7.81 41.67
C ARG A 13 35.33 -7.96 41.78
N ARG A 14 34.89 -9.01 42.48
CA ARG A 14 33.47 -9.31 42.74
C ARG A 14 32.98 -8.36 43.84
N GLU A 15 32.09 -7.42 43.51
CA GLU A 15 31.30 -6.67 44.50
C GLU A 15 29.83 -6.62 44.04
N SER A 16 28.95 -7.03 44.94
CA SER A 16 27.50 -6.79 44.93
C SER A 16 27.07 -6.86 46.41
N PRO A 17 26.00 -6.18 46.87
CA PRO A 17 25.25 -5.09 46.24
C PRO A 17 25.25 -3.83 47.15
N ALA A 18 25.68 -2.68 46.64
CA ALA A 18 25.43 -1.40 47.31
C ALA A 18 24.08 -0.85 46.82
N GLN A 19 23.14 -0.88 47.74
CA GLN A 19 21.79 -0.31 47.69
C GLN A 19 21.88 1.19 47.37
N GLN A 20 21.63 1.58 46.11
CA GLN A 20 21.53 2.97 45.72
C GLN A 20 20.06 3.33 45.48
N GLN A 21 19.62 4.24 46.33
CA GLN A 21 18.24 4.65 46.55
C GLN A 21 17.56 5.12 45.26
N SER A 22 16.34 4.62 45.10
CA SER A 22 15.30 5.18 44.26
C SER A 22 15.07 6.66 44.61
N ALA A 23 15.64 7.58 43.84
CA ALA A 23 15.08 8.91 43.70
C ALA A 23 13.90 8.80 42.71
N SER A 24 12.76 8.35 43.22
CA SER A 24 11.48 8.58 42.57
C SER A 24 11.30 10.10 42.52
N SER A 25 11.63 10.73 41.39
CA SER A 25 11.09 12.05 41.10
C SER A 25 9.60 11.87 40.87
N SER A 26 8.83 11.90 41.96
CA SER A 26 7.40 12.13 41.94
C SER A 26 7.18 13.51 41.34
N ARG A 27 7.16 13.60 40.01
CA ARG A 27 6.29 14.59 39.39
C ARG A 27 4.90 14.14 39.79
N SER A 28 4.36 14.81 40.80
CA SER A 28 2.93 14.88 41.01
C SER A 28 2.34 15.25 39.66
N PHE A 29 1.84 14.26 38.92
CA PHE A 29 0.86 14.52 37.89
C PHE A 29 -0.31 15.09 38.67
N GLY A 30 -0.38 16.43 38.65
CA GLY A 30 -1.54 17.15 39.13
C GLY A 30 -2.75 16.46 38.54
N THR A 31 -3.69 16.13 39.39
CA THR A 31 -5.05 15.75 39.03
C THR A 31 -5.71 16.96 38.38
N ASP A 32 -5.27 17.31 37.18
CA ASP A 32 -6.03 18.14 36.27
C ASP A 32 -6.87 17.17 35.45
N GLY A 33 -8.03 16.83 36.03
CA GLY A 33 -9.07 16.01 35.43
C GLY A 33 -9.75 16.73 34.26
N ALA A 34 -8.99 17.06 33.22
CA ALA A 34 -9.53 17.34 31.91
C ALA A 34 -9.55 16.01 31.14
N PRO A 35 -10.71 15.52 30.68
CA PRO A 35 -10.73 14.38 29.78
C PRO A 35 -9.92 14.78 28.54
N PHE A 36 -8.93 13.95 28.17
CA PHE A 36 -8.29 14.09 26.86
C PHE A 36 -9.40 13.92 25.83
N THR A 37 -9.88 15.03 25.27
CA THR A 37 -10.86 14.97 24.20
C THR A 37 -10.12 14.50 22.96
N VAL A 38 -10.18 13.21 22.69
CA VAL A 38 -9.78 12.68 21.38
C VAL A 38 -10.62 13.42 20.35
N SER A 39 -9.98 14.25 19.54
CA SER A 39 -10.67 14.99 18.49
C SER A 39 -11.44 14.02 17.60
N ALA A 40 -12.68 14.37 17.23
CA ALA A 40 -13.51 13.54 16.35
C ALA A 40 -12.80 13.19 15.01
N ALA A 41 -11.84 14.01 14.58
CA ALA A 41 -10.98 13.73 13.43
C ALA A 41 -10.04 12.52 13.66
N THR A 42 -9.47 12.38 14.85
CA THR A 42 -8.58 11.28 15.23
C THR A 42 -9.35 9.98 15.33
N ASP A 43 -10.51 9.98 15.99
CA ASP A 43 -11.41 8.83 16.09
C ASP A 43 -11.86 8.34 14.70
N ARG A 44 -12.20 9.28 13.79
CA ARG A 44 -12.52 8.94 12.41
C ARG A 44 -11.34 8.32 11.66
N ALA A 45 -10.13 8.82 11.83
CA ALA A 45 -8.93 8.28 11.18
C ALA A 45 -8.61 6.87 11.70
N GLU A 46 -8.75 6.65 13.00
CA GLU A 46 -8.55 5.34 13.65
C GLU A 46 -9.56 4.31 13.14
N MET A 47 -10.85 4.65 13.11
CA MET A 47 -11.91 3.79 12.56
C MET A 47 -11.66 3.44 11.09
N VAL A 48 -11.17 4.40 10.30
CA VAL A 48 -10.81 4.18 8.89
C VAL A 48 -9.63 3.21 8.79
N GLN A 49 -8.58 3.40 9.58
CA GLN A 49 -7.41 2.52 9.61
C GLN A 49 -7.79 1.09 10.03
N MET A 50 -8.62 0.95 11.07
CA MET A 50 -9.10 -0.34 11.56
C MET A 50 -9.87 -1.10 10.48
N PHE A 51 -10.71 -0.42 9.69
CA PHE A 51 -11.38 -1.05 8.57
C PHE A 51 -10.40 -1.72 7.58
N TYR A 52 -9.31 -1.05 7.22
CA TYR A 52 -8.33 -1.65 6.31
C TYR A 52 -7.55 -2.79 6.96
N TYR A 53 -7.22 -2.68 8.24
CA TYR A 53 -6.55 -3.74 8.98
C TYR A 53 -7.41 -5.01 9.02
N GLU A 54 -8.69 -4.88 9.38
CA GLU A 54 -9.64 -6.00 9.45
C GLU A 54 -9.93 -6.63 8.08
N ASN A 55 -9.82 -5.85 7.00
CA ASN A 55 -10.14 -6.32 5.64
C ASN A 55 -8.89 -6.64 4.80
N ARG A 56 -7.70 -6.61 5.41
CA ARG A 56 -6.46 -7.08 4.81
C ARG A 56 -6.57 -8.58 4.48
N GLY A 57 -6.17 -8.95 3.27
CA GLY A 57 -6.30 -10.31 2.73
C GLY A 57 -7.74 -10.76 2.43
N LYS A 58 -8.75 -9.89 2.57
CA LYS A 58 -10.16 -10.19 2.25
C LYS A 58 -10.56 -9.60 0.88
N CYS A 59 -11.78 -9.88 0.43
CA CYS A 59 -12.34 -9.42 -0.85
C CYS A 59 -11.94 -7.98 -1.26
N CYS A 60 -11.21 -7.84 -2.36
CA CYS A 60 -10.71 -6.56 -2.86
C CYS A 60 -11.85 -5.61 -3.27
N LYS A 61 -12.95 -6.14 -3.81
CA LYS A 61 -14.14 -5.34 -4.14
C LYS A 61 -14.75 -4.66 -2.91
N LYS A 62 -14.59 -5.21 -1.70
CA LYS A 62 -15.03 -4.54 -0.47
C LYS A 62 -14.16 -3.30 -0.19
N LEU A 63 -12.84 -3.42 -0.33
CA LEU A 63 -11.91 -2.30 -0.17
C LEU A 63 -12.14 -1.22 -1.22
N LEU A 64 -12.27 -1.58 -2.50
CA LEU A 64 -12.56 -0.64 -3.59
C LEU A 64 -13.83 0.18 -3.34
N ARG A 65 -14.89 -0.44 -2.79
CA ARG A 65 -16.14 0.26 -2.43
C ARG A 65 -15.95 1.22 -1.28
N TYR A 66 -15.16 0.83 -0.29
CA TYR A 66 -14.90 1.65 0.89
C TYR A 66 -14.04 2.88 0.58
N ASN A 67 -13.06 2.72 -0.32
CA ASN A 67 -12.25 3.82 -0.86
C ASN A 67 -13.12 4.85 -1.57
N GLY A 68 -14.16 4.40 -2.26
CA GLY A 68 -14.96 5.21 -3.17
C GLY A 68 -14.45 5.13 -4.61
N TYR A 69 -15.24 5.65 -5.55
CA TYR A 69 -14.91 5.62 -6.98
C TYR A 69 -14.70 7.04 -7.52
N PRO A 70 -13.79 7.23 -8.50
CA PRO A 70 -12.88 6.22 -9.05
C PRO A 70 -11.77 5.80 -8.07
N ASN A 71 -11.34 4.54 -8.13
CA ASN A 71 -10.14 4.11 -7.42
C ASN A 71 -8.90 4.43 -8.26
N LYS A 72 -7.97 5.20 -7.68
CA LYS A 72 -6.71 5.57 -8.33
C LYS A 72 -5.66 4.50 -8.07
N VAL A 73 -5.12 3.94 -9.15
CA VAL A 73 -4.02 2.98 -9.16
C VAL A 73 -2.77 3.71 -9.59
N LEU A 74 -1.84 3.89 -8.67
CA LEU A 74 -0.53 4.46 -8.97
C LEU A 74 0.33 3.36 -9.59
N LEU A 75 1.01 3.69 -10.70
CA LEU A 75 1.86 2.77 -11.42
C LEU A 75 3.32 3.24 -11.30
N PHE A 76 4.18 2.36 -10.79
CA PHE A 76 5.61 2.59 -10.69
C PHE A 76 6.32 1.67 -11.68
N PRO A 77 7.10 2.20 -12.63
CA PRO A 77 7.73 1.37 -13.65
C PRO A 77 8.69 0.36 -13.01
N GLU A 78 8.70 -0.86 -13.55
CA GLU A 78 9.68 -1.87 -13.19
C GLU A 78 11.07 -1.47 -13.72
N GLU A 79 12.12 -1.75 -12.95
CA GLU A 79 13.50 -1.50 -13.34
C GLU A 79 13.83 -2.25 -14.65
N GLY A 80 14.29 -1.51 -15.68
CA GLY A 80 14.61 -2.08 -16.99
C GLY A 80 13.48 -2.01 -18.03
N TRP A 81 12.28 -1.54 -17.68
CA TRP A 81 11.25 -1.31 -18.69
C TRP A 81 11.55 -0.04 -19.51
N ALA A 82 11.87 -0.22 -20.79
CA ALA A 82 12.34 0.84 -21.69
C ALA A 82 11.32 1.97 -21.97
N ARG A 83 10.11 1.87 -21.43
CA ARG A 83 9.06 2.89 -21.52
C ARG A 83 8.70 3.38 -20.13
N SER A 84 9.66 3.96 -19.42
CA SER A 84 9.43 4.71 -18.17
C SER A 84 8.28 5.69 -18.38
N ALA A 85 7.05 5.26 -18.10
CA ALA A 85 5.89 6.11 -18.27
C ALA A 85 5.96 7.11 -17.12
N SER A 86 6.41 8.32 -17.45
CA SER A 86 6.26 9.53 -16.65
C SER A 86 4.94 9.48 -15.87
N SER A 87 5.00 9.32 -14.54
CA SER A 87 3.87 9.39 -13.59
C SER A 87 2.50 9.08 -14.24
N SER A 88 2.29 7.83 -14.64
CA SER A 88 0.99 7.40 -15.16
C SER A 88 0.19 6.74 -14.03
N TYR A 89 -1.09 7.07 -13.94
CA TYR A 89 -1.99 6.39 -13.02
C TYR A 89 -3.21 5.91 -13.78
N TRP A 90 -3.80 4.84 -13.28
CA TRP A 90 -5.05 4.34 -13.79
C TRP A 90 -6.17 4.68 -12.84
N THR A 91 -7.38 4.83 -13.37
CA THR A 91 -8.59 4.91 -12.56
C THR A 91 -9.51 3.74 -12.87
N LEU A 92 -10.07 3.17 -11.81
CA LEU A 92 -10.96 2.02 -11.86
C LEU A 92 -12.34 2.42 -11.34
N THR A 93 -13.34 2.26 -12.20
CA THR A 93 -14.76 2.49 -11.85
C THR A 93 -15.57 1.27 -12.26
N PRO A 94 -16.14 0.49 -11.33
CA PRO A 94 -17.02 -0.61 -11.67
C PRO A 94 -18.29 -0.07 -12.32
N PHE A 95 -18.89 -0.88 -13.20
CA PHE A 95 -20.22 -0.56 -13.71
C PHE A 95 -21.27 -0.94 -12.68
N TRP A 96 -22.22 -0.04 -12.42
CA TRP A 96 -23.29 -0.31 -11.45
C TRP A 96 -24.17 -1.50 -11.86
N TRP A 97 -24.37 -1.71 -13.17
CA TRP A 97 -25.10 -2.85 -13.74
C TRP A 97 -24.26 -4.13 -13.91
N SER A 98 -22.95 -4.12 -13.66
CA SER A 98 -22.11 -5.29 -13.89
C SER A 98 -21.05 -5.47 -12.81
N ARG A 99 -21.20 -6.55 -12.05
CA ARG A 99 -20.24 -6.91 -10.99
C ARG A 99 -18.92 -7.47 -11.51
N SER A 100 -18.84 -7.79 -12.81
CA SER A 100 -17.69 -8.42 -13.46
C SER A 100 -17.01 -7.51 -14.48
N ARG A 101 -17.43 -6.25 -14.59
CA ARG A 101 -16.85 -5.28 -15.51
C ARG A 101 -16.54 -3.96 -14.81
N CYS A 102 -15.48 -3.31 -15.25
CA CYS A 102 -15.14 -1.95 -14.85
C CYS A 102 -14.68 -1.13 -16.05
N LYS A 103 -14.81 0.19 -15.94
CA LYS A 103 -14.12 1.15 -16.78
C LYS A 103 -12.72 1.34 -16.22
N VAL A 104 -11.73 1.24 -17.10
CA VAL A 104 -10.33 1.56 -16.81
C VAL A 104 -9.98 2.80 -17.62
N VAL A 105 -9.43 3.81 -16.96
CA VAL A 105 -8.89 4.99 -17.66
C VAL A 105 -7.43 5.17 -17.29
N GLU A 106 -6.57 5.11 -18.29
CA GLU A 106 -5.16 5.44 -18.19
C GLU A 106 -4.98 6.94 -18.37
N VAL A 107 -4.28 7.58 -17.43
CA VAL A 107 -3.91 8.99 -17.47
C VAL A 107 -2.38 9.06 -17.50
N ALA A 108 -1.83 9.58 -18.60
CA ALA A 108 -0.39 9.75 -18.79
C ALA A 108 -0.14 11.15 -19.37
N GLY A 109 0.34 12.08 -18.53
CA GLY A 109 0.44 13.50 -18.89
C GLY A 109 -0.92 14.06 -19.33
N THR A 110 -0.98 14.61 -20.56
CA THR A 110 -2.20 15.14 -21.16
C THR A 110 -3.07 14.08 -21.83
N ARG A 111 -2.56 12.86 -22.02
CA ARG A 111 -3.26 11.79 -22.73
C ARG A 111 -4.15 11.01 -21.77
N ARG A 112 -5.36 10.71 -22.24
CA ARG A 112 -6.34 9.87 -21.52
C ARG A 112 -6.89 8.79 -22.45
N TYR A 113 -6.68 7.54 -22.09
CA TYR A 113 -7.23 6.38 -22.80
C TYR A 113 -8.22 5.67 -21.90
N SER A 114 -9.37 5.27 -22.44
CA SER A 114 -10.38 4.55 -21.67
C SER A 114 -10.79 3.26 -22.36
N THR A 115 -11.09 2.24 -21.55
CA THR A 115 -11.59 0.95 -22.03
C THR A 115 -12.49 0.30 -20.99
N GLN A 116 -13.19 -0.75 -21.42
CA GLN A 116 -13.93 -1.64 -20.52
C GLN A 116 -13.09 -2.91 -20.29
N ALA A 117 -12.96 -3.32 -19.04
CA ALA A 117 -12.20 -4.49 -18.65
C ALA A 117 -13.04 -5.45 -17.82
N LYS A 118 -12.67 -6.74 -17.88
CA LYS A 118 -13.23 -7.78 -17.02
C LYS A 118 -12.56 -7.70 -15.65
N MET A 119 -13.36 -7.68 -14.60
CA MET A 119 -12.92 -7.62 -13.21
C MET A 119 -13.29 -8.91 -12.47
N VAL A 120 -12.28 -9.70 -12.10
CA VAL A 120 -12.42 -11.00 -11.44
C VAL A 120 -11.86 -10.92 -10.04
N ASP A 121 -12.72 -11.02 -9.03
CA ASP A 121 -12.31 -11.07 -7.62
C ASP A 121 -12.45 -12.51 -7.14
N THR A 122 -11.40 -13.01 -6.51
CA THR A 122 -11.34 -14.38 -5.95
C THR A 122 -12.09 -14.50 -4.62
N GLY A 123 -12.43 -13.38 -3.98
CA GLY A 123 -13.00 -13.32 -2.62
C GLY A 123 -11.96 -13.46 -1.51
N THR A 124 -10.80 -14.05 -1.81
CA THR A 124 -9.70 -14.33 -0.87
C THR A 124 -8.54 -13.35 -1.00
N GLY A 125 -8.86 -12.09 -1.32
CA GLY A 125 -7.88 -11.00 -1.35
C GLY A 125 -7.10 -10.83 -2.65
N THR A 126 -7.50 -11.48 -3.74
CA THR A 126 -6.91 -11.26 -5.07
C THR A 126 -7.95 -10.77 -6.07
N LEU A 127 -7.56 -9.78 -6.89
CA LEU A 127 -8.34 -9.15 -7.93
C LEU A 127 -7.55 -9.08 -9.24
N TYR A 128 -8.17 -9.53 -10.33
CA TYR A 128 -7.65 -9.38 -11.69
C TYR A 128 -8.52 -8.43 -12.49
N ILE A 129 -7.88 -7.55 -13.24
CA ILE A 129 -8.53 -6.66 -14.20
C ILE A 129 -7.86 -6.88 -15.56
N ILE A 130 -8.62 -7.45 -16.49
CA ILE A 130 -8.12 -7.88 -17.80
C ILE A 130 -8.86 -7.13 -18.87
N GLY A 131 -8.14 -6.43 -19.74
CA GLY A 131 -8.75 -5.58 -20.76
C GLY A 131 -7.80 -5.30 -21.91
N SER A 132 -8.26 -4.42 -22.79
CA SER A 132 -7.51 -4.01 -23.98
C SER A 132 -7.80 -2.57 -24.33
N PHE A 133 -6.76 -1.74 -24.49
CA PHE A 133 -6.88 -0.39 -25.02
C PHE A 133 -6.85 -0.44 -26.54
N LYS A 134 -8.01 -0.68 -27.17
CA LYS A 134 -8.13 -0.87 -28.64
C LYS A 134 -7.54 0.27 -29.50
N ARG A 135 -7.40 1.48 -28.96
CA ARG A 135 -6.82 2.64 -29.64
C ARG A 135 -5.30 2.73 -29.50
N MET A 136 -4.69 1.82 -28.76
CA MET A 136 -3.26 1.70 -28.58
C MET A 136 -2.73 0.68 -29.60
N THR A 137 -1.69 1.06 -30.34
CA THR A 137 -1.17 0.25 -31.45
C THR A 137 -0.16 -0.81 -30.99
N THR A 138 0.54 -0.57 -29.88
CA THR A 138 1.52 -1.48 -29.30
C THR A 138 1.02 -1.99 -27.96
N ASP A 139 1.11 -3.31 -27.74
CA ASP A 139 0.71 -3.99 -26.51
C ASP A 139 -0.64 -3.53 -25.93
N PRO A 140 -1.72 -3.59 -26.74
CA PRO A 140 -3.01 -3.07 -26.34
C PRO A 140 -3.62 -3.83 -25.16
N ASP A 141 -3.24 -5.10 -24.98
CA ASP A 141 -3.80 -5.98 -23.96
C ASP A 141 -3.04 -5.85 -22.65
N PHE A 142 -3.78 -5.93 -21.55
CA PHE A 142 -3.21 -5.82 -20.21
C PHE A 142 -3.84 -6.79 -19.22
N LYS A 143 -3.06 -7.09 -18.18
CA LYS A 143 -3.50 -7.80 -16.98
C LYS A 143 -3.01 -7.01 -15.77
N LEU A 144 -3.94 -6.43 -15.03
CA LEU A 144 -3.67 -5.80 -13.74
C LEU A 144 -4.04 -6.80 -12.65
N TYR A 145 -3.05 -7.15 -11.83
CA TYR A 145 -3.19 -7.93 -10.61
C TYR A 145 -3.14 -7.00 -9.41
N LEU A 146 -4.09 -7.14 -8.48
CA LEU A 146 -4.13 -6.43 -7.21
C LEU A 146 -4.44 -7.41 -6.08
N THR A 147 -3.78 -7.23 -4.95
CA THR A 147 -4.00 -8.00 -3.74
C THR A 147 -4.27 -7.09 -2.55
N SER A 148 -5.22 -7.49 -1.71
CA SER A 148 -5.45 -6.90 -0.39
C SER A 148 -4.58 -7.55 0.68
N ASN A 149 -3.86 -8.63 0.37
CA ASN A 149 -2.83 -9.19 1.23
C ASN A 149 -1.55 -8.35 1.10
N VAL A 150 -1.66 -7.12 1.56
CA VAL A 150 -0.59 -6.11 1.55
C VAL A 150 0.45 -6.49 2.60
N SER A 151 1.74 -6.16 2.43
CA SER A 151 2.75 -6.37 3.47
C SER A 151 2.60 -5.37 4.62
N SER A 152 3.23 -5.59 5.77
CA SER A 152 3.12 -4.65 6.89
C SER A 152 3.85 -3.32 6.59
N SER A 153 4.95 -3.37 5.83
CA SER A 153 5.64 -2.17 5.34
C SER A 153 4.75 -1.36 4.40
N ASP A 154 4.14 -2.02 3.41
CA ASP A 154 3.24 -1.37 2.45
C ASP A 154 1.99 -0.79 3.13
N PHE A 155 1.47 -1.49 4.13
CA PHE A 155 0.33 -1.02 4.92
C PHE A 155 0.70 0.24 5.72
N ASN A 156 1.89 0.28 6.32
CA ASN A 156 2.41 1.45 7.05
C ASN A 156 2.69 2.64 6.11
N MET A 157 3.02 2.37 4.84
CA MET A 157 3.10 3.38 3.78
C MET A 157 1.73 3.87 3.30
N GLY A 158 0.64 3.32 3.84
CA GLY A 158 -0.73 3.75 3.52
C GLY A 158 -1.31 3.10 2.28
N TYR A 159 -0.84 1.92 1.87
CA TYR A 159 -1.44 1.16 0.78
C TYR A 159 -2.57 0.25 1.27
N SER A 160 -3.70 0.30 0.56
CA SER A 160 -4.85 -0.59 0.75
C SER A 160 -4.74 -1.86 -0.08
N MET A 161 -4.10 -1.76 -1.25
CA MET A 161 -3.82 -2.88 -2.15
C MET A 161 -2.50 -2.62 -2.88
N THR A 162 -1.80 -3.70 -3.20
CA THR A 162 -0.57 -3.71 -4.00
C THR A 162 -0.69 -4.74 -5.12
N GLY A 163 0.20 -4.72 -6.09
CA GLY A 163 0.18 -5.67 -7.19
C GLY A 163 0.99 -5.21 -8.37
N THR A 164 0.58 -5.65 -9.55
CA THR A 164 1.42 -5.59 -10.74
C THR A 164 0.59 -5.37 -11.99
N LEU A 165 1.19 -4.69 -12.97
CA LEU A 165 0.61 -4.47 -14.29
C LEU A 165 1.49 -5.13 -15.35
N GLU A 166 0.90 -6.09 -16.04
CA GLU A 166 1.47 -6.69 -17.24
C GLU A 166 0.81 -6.10 -18.48
N ARG A 167 1.62 -5.84 -19.51
CA ARG A 167 1.15 -5.47 -20.85
C ARG A 167 1.66 -6.47 -21.89
N GLY A 168 0.95 -6.57 -23.00
CA GLY A 168 1.37 -7.40 -24.11
C GLY A 168 0.24 -7.73 -25.07
N CYS A 169 0.17 -9.00 -25.47
CA CYS A 169 -0.75 -9.49 -26.49
C CYS A 169 -1.47 -10.76 -26.01
N LYS A 170 -2.80 -10.69 -25.95
CA LYS A 170 -3.66 -11.81 -25.56
C LYS A 170 -3.65 -12.92 -26.61
N LYS A 171 -3.48 -12.60 -27.90
CA LYS A 171 -3.49 -13.59 -28.99
C LYS A 171 -2.31 -14.55 -28.90
N THR A 172 -1.13 -14.03 -28.60
CA THR A 172 0.12 -14.79 -28.45
C THR A 172 0.35 -15.23 -26.99
N ASN A 173 -0.50 -14.79 -26.06
CA ASN A 173 -0.34 -14.95 -24.62
C ASN A 173 1.04 -14.48 -24.10
N THR A 174 1.62 -13.48 -24.75
CA THR A 174 2.89 -12.89 -24.36
C THR A 174 2.59 -11.64 -23.53
N PHE A 175 2.87 -11.71 -22.24
CA PHE A 175 2.71 -10.61 -21.30
C PHE A 175 4.05 -10.38 -20.60
N GLN A 176 4.41 -9.11 -20.44
CA GLN A 176 5.59 -8.69 -19.71
C GLN A 176 5.16 -7.80 -18.55
N MET A 177 5.78 -8.02 -17.40
CA MET A 177 5.68 -7.13 -16.27
C MET A 177 6.20 -5.75 -16.69
N THR A 178 5.47 -4.69 -16.33
CA THR A 178 5.84 -3.32 -16.73
C THR A 178 5.85 -2.36 -15.56
N HIS A 179 4.93 -2.54 -14.60
CA HIS A 179 4.80 -1.65 -13.46
C HIS A 179 4.39 -2.43 -12.21
N PHE A 180 4.87 -1.97 -11.06
CA PHE A 180 4.20 -2.19 -9.79
C PHE A 180 2.98 -1.29 -9.69
N ALA A 181 1.90 -1.82 -9.13
CA ALA A 181 0.62 -1.13 -9.01
C ALA A 181 0.21 -1.04 -7.54
N VAL A 182 -0.20 0.14 -7.09
CA VAL A 182 -0.68 0.33 -5.71
C VAL A 182 -1.93 1.19 -5.67
N ILE A 183 -2.78 0.95 -4.67
CA ILE A 183 -3.94 1.78 -4.34
C ILE A 183 -3.78 2.26 -2.91
N ARG A 184 -3.71 3.57 -2.71
CA ARG A 184 -3.63 4.19 -1.38
C ARG A 184 -4.94 4.06 -0.61
N ARG A 185 -4.85 4.02 0.71
CA ARG A 185 -6.00 4.12 1.60
C ARG A 185 -6.56 5.55 1.53
N ARG A 186 -7.88 5.69 1.68
CA ARG A 186 -8.57 6.98 1.57
C ARG A 186 -8.12 8.05 2.57
N ASP A 187 -7.68 7.63 3.75
CA ASP A 187 -7.14 8.49 4.81
C ASP A 187 -5.77 9.06 4.42
N TYR A 188 -4.97 8.30 3.68
CA TYR A 188 -3.65 8.73 3.21
C TYR A 188 -3.71 9.55 1.91
N GLU A 189 -4.65 9.25 1.01
CA GLU A 189 -4.81 10.06 -0.22
C GLU A 189 -5.19 11.50 0.13
N LYS A 190 -6.15 11.69 1.05
CA LYS A 190 -6.57 13.03 1.49
C LYS A 190 -5.43 13.83 2.13
N ALA A 191 -4.67 13.21 3.02
CA ALA A 191 -3.54 13.87 3.67
C ALA A 191 -2.48 14.35 2.65
N TYR A 192 -2.27 13.61 1.56
CA TYR A 192 -1.37 14.01 0.48
C TYR A 192 -1.93 15.17 -0.35
N GLU A 193 -3.21 15.11 -0.72
CA GLU A 193 -3.89 16.18 -1.46
C GLU A 193 -3.92 17.50 -0.67
N ASP A 194 -4.23 17.44 0.63
CA ASP A 194 -4.27 18.63 1.49
C ASP A 194 -2.87 19.25 1.69
N SER A 195 -1.80 18.46 1.62
CA SER A 195 -0.42 18.92 1.79
C SER A 195 0.22 19.55 0.54
N ASN A 196 -0.38 19.33 -0.64
CA ASN A 196 0.04 19.91 -1.91
C ASN A 196 -1.12 20.72 -2.50
N PRO A 197 -1.43 21.92 -1.95
CA PRO A 197 -2.42 22.79 -2.55
C PRO A 197 -1.96 23.15 -3.96
N THR A 198 -2.79 22.80 -4.95
CA THR A 198 -2.66 23.27 -6.35
C THR A 198 -2.76 24.77 -6.46
#